data_AF-A0A7C7DC75-F1
#
_entry.id   AF-A0A7C7DC75-F1
#
_cell.length_a   1.000
_cell.length_b   1.000
_cell.length_c   1.000
_cell.angle_alpha   90.00
_cell.angle_beta   90.00
_cell.angle_gamma   90.00
#
_symmetry.space_group_name_H-M   'P 1'
#
loop_
_entity.id
_entity.type
_entity.pdbx_description
1 polymer ?
#
loop_
_entity_poly.entity_id
_entity_poly.type
_entity_poly.pdbx_seq_one_letter_code
_entity_poly.pdbx_strand_id
1 'polypeptide(L)' 'MTLTPEERETILRFDDSGDACEVWTASPTVAARLRRAGLAVTQEPGGWRATCAKQAVRIKAGRYSCYVGGR' A
#
# COMPACT_ATOMS: atom_id res chain seq x y z
N MET A 1 8.84 -14.18 12.99
CA MET A 1 7.85 -13.67 13.96
C MET A 1 6.64 -13.19 13.19
N THR A 2 5.43 -13.51 13.65
CA THR A 2 4.19 -13.07 12.99
C THR A 2 3.78 -11.74 13.61
N LEU A 3 3.75 -10.68 12.81
CA LEU A 3 3.33 -9.35 13.27
C LEU A 3 1.87 -9.35 13.73
N THR A 4 1.58 -8.68 14.83
CA THR A 4 0.20 -8.40 15.27
C THR A 4 -0.53 -7.53 14.25
N PRO A 5 -1.87 -7.48 14.26
CA PRO A 5 -2.61 -6.57 13.39
C PRO A 5 -2.17 -5.10 13.52
N GLU A 6 -1.83 -4.66 14.73
CA GLU A 6 -1.39 -3.30 15.04
C GLU A 6 0.01 -3.00 14.48
N GLU A 7 0.87 -4.02 14.44
CA GLU A 7 2.22 -3.93 13.85
C GLU A 7 2.22 -3.96 12.32
N ARG A 8 1.08 -4.27 11.67
CA ARG A 8 0.97 -4.36 10.21
C ARG A 8 0.65 -3.01 9.58
N GLU A 9 1.64 -2.13 9.59
CA GLU A 9 1.49 -0.81 8.97
C GLU A 9 1.48 -0.88 7.42
N THR A 10 0.94 0.18 6.81
CA THR A 10 1.00 0.42 5.37
C THR A 10 1.41 1.87 5.17
N ILE A 11 2.47 2.09 4.39
CA ILE A 11 3.07 3.38 4.13
C ILE A 11 2.87 3.71 2.65
N LEU A 12 2.31 4.89 2.38
CA LEU A 12 2.28 5.51 1.06
C LEU A 12 3.28 6.67 1.06
N ARG A 13 4.30 6.59 0.21
CA ARG A 13 5.31 7.63 0.09
C ARG A 13 5.14 8.39 -1.22
N PHE A 14 4.96 9.69 -1.09
CA PHE A 14 4.99 10.67 -2.17
C PHE A 14 6.26 11.50 -1.98
N ASP A 15 7.15 11.52 -2.96
CA ASP A 15 8.25 12.48 -3.00
C ASP A 15 7.79 13.79 -3.70
N ASP A 16 8.63 14.81 -3.82
CA ASP A 16 8.33 15.97 -4.69
C ASP A 16 9.01 15.86 -6.06
N SER A 17 9.91 14.88 -6.22
CA SER A 17 10.78 14.73 -7.38
C SER A 17 10.23 13.87 -8.52
N GLY A 18 9.29 12.96 -8.24
CA GLY A 18 8.78 12.01 -9.23
C GLY A 18 7.27 12.05 -9.43
N ASP A 19 6.78 11.25 -10.37
CA ASP A 19 5.32 11.04 -10.56
C ASP A 19 4.83 9.74 -9.91
N ALA A 20 5.71 9.02 -9.21
CA ALA A 20 5.42 7.74 -8.59
C ALA A 20 5.09 7.87 -7.10
N CYS A 21 4.15 7.05 -6.64
CA CYS A 21 3.93 6.75 -5.24
C CYS A 21 4.53 5.37 -4.95
N GLU A 22 5.36 5.28 -3.92
CA GLU A 22 5.79 3.99 -3.38
C GLU A 22 4.79 3.52 -2.32
N VAL A 23 4.48 2.24 -2.34
CA VAL A 23 3.64 1.59 -1.34
C VAL A 23 4.47 0.52 -0.66
N TRP A 24 4.57 0.57 0.66
CA TRP A 24 5.10 -0.52 1.47
C TRP A 24 4.02 -1.01 2.43
N THR A 25 3.91 -2.32 2.65
CA THR A 25 2.96 -2.88 3.61
C THR A 25 3.50 -4.13 4.29
N ALA A 26 3.33 -4.22 5.61
CA ALA A 26 3.51 -5.45 6.37
C ALA A 26 2.26 -6.36 6.36
N SER A 27 1.16 -5.90 5.74
CA SER A 27 -0.11 -6.64 5.71
C SER A 27 -0.22 -7.54 4.47
N PRO A 28 -0.30 -8.88 4.64
CA PRO A 28 -0.50 -9.80 3.51
C PRO A 28 -1.84 -9.54 2.80
N THR A 29 -2.86 -9.07 3.53
CA THR A 29 -4.16 -8.71 2.98
C THR A 29 -4.08 -7.49 2.06
N VAL A 30 -3.31 -6.47 2.43
CA VAL A 30 -3.10 -5.28 1.59
C VAL A 30 -2.29 -5.67 0.35
N ALA A 31 -1.21 -6.45 0.51
CA ALA A 31 -0.42 -6.94 -0.62
C ALA A 31 -1.28 -7.71 -1.64
N ALA A 32 -2.19 -8.57 -1.18
CA ALA A 32 -3.14 -9.28 -2.05
C ALA A 32 -4.09 -8.33 -2.77
N ARG A 33 -4.57 -7.26 -2.11
CA ARG A 33 -5.42 -6.24 -2.75
C ARG A 33 -4.67 -5.44 -3.81
N LEU A 34 -3.42 -5.06 -3.56
CA LEU A 34 -2.58 -4.36 -4.53
C LEU A 34 -2.37 -5.20 -5.80
N ARG A 35 -2.11 -6.50 -5.65
CA ARG A 35 -2.03 -7.44 -6.80
C ARG A 35 -3.35 -7.51 -7.57
N ARG A 36 -4.48 -7.61 -6.87
CA ARG A 36 -5.81 -7.63 -7.51
C ARG A 36 -6.13 -6.32 -8.23
N ALA A 37 -5.58 -5.20 -7.77
CA ALA A 37 -5.67 -3.91 -8.44
C ALA A 37 -4.72 -3.77 -9.65
N GLY A 38 -3.94 -4.81 -9.98
CA GLY A 38 -3.05 -4.84 -11.14
C GLY A 38 -1.65 -4.29 -10.89
N LEU A 39 -1.28 -4.00 -9.64
CA LEU A 39 0.06 -3.51 -9.33
C LEU A 39 1.08 -4.65 -9.28
N ALA A 40 2.29 -4.36 -9.73
CA ALA A 40 3.44 -5.23 -9.52
C ALA A 40 3.86 -5.16 -8.03
N VAL A 41 3.75 -6.29 -7.32
CA VAL A 41 4.03 -6.36 -5.88
C VAL A 41 5.19 -7.33 -5.62
N THR A 42 6.31 -6.77 -5.14
CA THR A 42 7.52 -7.49 -4.78
C THR A 42 7.52 -7.80 -3.28
N GLN A 43 7.96 -8.98 -2.88
CA GLN A 43 8.15 -9.32 -1.47
C GLN A 43 9.53 -8.87 -1.00
N GLU A 44 9.60 -8.21 0.16
CA GLU A 44 10.83 -7.72 0.78
C GLU A 44 10.91 -8.22 2.24
N PRO A 45 12.08 -8.16 2.90
CA PRO A 45 12.17 -8.43 4.32
C PRO A 45 11.17 -7.58 5.11
N GLY A 46 10.27 -8.25 5.85
CA GLY A 46 9.25 -7.59 6.68
C GLY A 46 7.94 -7.21 5.98
N GLY A 47 7.84 -7.33 4.65
CA GLY A 47 6.60 -6.94 3.97
C GLY A 47 6.60 -7.05 2.44
N TRP A 48 5.83 -6.19 1.81
CA TRP A 48 5.67 -6.10 0.36
C TRP A 48 5.80 -4.65 -0.10
N ARG A 49 6.42 -4.46 -1.27
CA ARG A 49 6.55 -3.17 -1.93
C ARG A 49 5.85 -3.17 -3.29
N ALA A 50 5.26 -2.05 -3.65
CA ALA A 50 4.70 -1.78 -4.97
C ALA A 50 4.91 -0.32 -5.34
N THR A 51 4.78 0.00 -6.62
CA THR A 51 4.81 1.38 -7.13
C THR A 51 3.60 1.63 -8.03
N CYS A 52 3.09 2.86 -8.01
CA CYS A 52 2.03 3.31 -8.91
C CYS A 52 2.19 4.81 -9.20
N ALA A 53 1.47 5.34 -10.19
CA ALA A 53 1.42 6.79 -10.38
C ALA A 53 0.74 7.47 -9.18
N LYS A 54 1.21 8.64 -8.73
CA LYS A 54 0.60 9.41 -7.63
C LYS A 54 -0.88 9.64 -7.86
N GLN A 55 -1.25 9.97 -9.09
CA GLN A 55 -2.64 10.22 -9.50
C GLN A 55 -3.54 8.98 -9.45
N ALA A 56 -2.96 7.78 -9.44
CA ALA A 56 -3.71 6.53 -9.30
C ALA A 56 -4.09 6.23 -7.85
N VAL A 57 -3.45 6.88 -6.87
CA VAL A 57 -3.75 6.67 -5.45
C VAL A 57 -5.00 7.43 -5.05
N ARG A 58 -6.00 6.70 -4.55
CA ARG A 58 -7.19 7.29 -3.94
C ARG A 58 -7.25 6.93 -2.46
N ILE A 59 -7.14 7.94 -1.60
CA ILE A 59 -7.41 7.79 -0.17
C ILE A 59 -8.88 8.13 0.03
N LYS A 60 -9.66 7.13 0.47
CA LYS A 60 -11.06 7.35 0.83
C LYS A 60 -11.21 7.33 2.33
N ALA A 61 -11.69 8.44 2.88
CA ALA A 61 -12.08 8.52 4.29
C ALA A 61 -13.40 7.76 4.50
N GLY A 62 -13.36 6.75 5.37
CA GLY A 62 -14.53 6.12 5.96
C GLY A 62 -14.86 6.73 7.32
N ARG A 63 -15.93 6.26 7.96
CA ARG A 63 -16.40 6.76 9.26
C ARG A 63 -15.36 6.62 10.39
N TYR A 64 -14.50 5.59 10.31
CA TYR A 64 -13.52 5.25 11.34
C TYR A 64 -12.13 4.89 10.79
N SER A 65 -11.95 4.89 9.47
CA SER A 65 -10.70 4.44 8.85
C SER A 65 -10.52 5.02 7.45
N CYS A 66 -9.26 5.19 7.05
CA CYS A 66 -8.88 5.46 5.66
C CYS A 66 -8.48 4.14 4.98
N TYR A 67 -8.82 4.00 3.70
CA TYR A 67 -8.38 2.86 2.90
C TYR A 67 -7.85 3.30 1.54
N VAL A 68 -6.91 2.52 1.03
CA VAL A 68 -6.40 2.63 -0.33
C VAL A 68 -7.42 2.01 -1.28
N GLY A 69 -8.10 2.85 -2.05
CA GLY A 69 -9.12 2.41 -3.01
C GLY A 69 -8.54 2.20 -4.41
N GLY A 70 -8.74 1.01 -4.96
CA GLY A 70 -8.81 0.76 -6.40
C GLY A 70 -10.29 0.69 -6.80
N ARG A 71 -10.58 1.04 -8.06
CA ARG A 71 -11.95 1.15 -8.61
C ARG A 71 -12.84 -0.05 -8.29
#